data_AF-A0A916K3Z9-F1
#
_entry.id   AF-A0A916K3Z9-F1
#
_cell.length_a   1.000
_cell.length_b   1.000
_cell.length_c   1.000
_cell.angle_alpha   90.00
_cell.angle_beta   90.00
_cell.angle_gamma   90.00
#
_symmetry.space_group_name_H-M   'P 1'
#
loop_
_entity.id
_entity.type
_entity.pdbx_description
1 polymer ?
#
loop_
_entity_poly.entity_id
_entity_poly.type
_entity_poly.pdbx_seq_one_letter_code
_entity_poly.pdbx_strand_id
1 'polypeptide(L)'
;MAERGILAYFHSPQEAQGCISKLQALRAIDVQIDKVGQYPGQGNDETFNPLSNSDFDGLSHLTLGAAPSSQDARILMAASPDASGMSDGGHDFYTDDMTRRDTLLTVVVNEAAYDQAVRVIEEAGGRI
;
A
#
# COMPACT_ATOMS: atom_id res chain seq x y z
N MET A 1 10.84 15.51 -24.90
CA MET A 1 10.83 14.21 -24.18
C MET A 1 9.72 14.33 -23.17
N ALA A 2 8.64 13.57 -23.35
CA ALA A 2 7.47 13.64 -22.48
C ALA A 2 7.52 12.45 -21.53
N GLU A 3 7.46 12.74 -20.23
CA GLU A 3 7.43 11.77 -19.15
C GLU A 3 5.99 11.65 -18.67
N ARG A 4 5.54 10.43 -18.36
CA ARG A 4 4.19 10.17 -17.86
C ARG A 4 4.29 9.33 -16.58
N GLY A 5 3.59 9.79 -15.55
CA GLY A 5 3.39 9.03 -14.31
C GLY A 5 2.20 8.08 -14.44
N ILE A 6 2.33 6.89 -13.87
CA ILE A 6 1.29 5.87 -13.74
C ILE A 6 1.17 5.57 -12.25
N LEU A 7 -0.06 5.58 -11.75
CA LEU A 7 -0.42 5.16 -10.39
C LEU A 7 -1.24 3.89 -10.53
N ALA A 8 -0.83 2.82 -9.86
CA ALA A 8 -1.51 1.54 -9.95
C ALA A 8 -1.71 0.90 -8.58
N TYR A 9 -2.89 0.35 -8.33
CA TYR A 9 -3.29 -0.25 -7.07
C TYR A 9 -3.24 -1.78 -7.14
N PHE A 10 -2.68 -2.41 -6.11
CA PHE A 10 -2.50 -3.86 -5.96
C PHE A 10 -3.02 -4.35 -4.60
N HIS A 11 -3.34 -5.64 -4.50
CA HIS A 11 -3.77 -6.27 -3.24
C HIS A 11 -2.60 -6.66 -2.35
N SER A 12 -1.43 -6.91 -2.95
CA SER A 12 -0.21 -7.24 -2.20
C SER A 12 1.03 -6.54 -2.77
N PRO A 13 2.01 -6.18 -1.90
CA PRO A 13 3.32 -5.72 -2.35
C PRO A 13 4.06 -6.77 -3.19
N GLN A 14 3.79 -8.06 -3.00
CA GLN A 14 4.43 -9.11 -3.81
C GLN A 14 3.95 -9.08 -5.27
N GLU A 15 2.68 -8.76 -5.52
CA GLU A 15 2.14 -8.62 -6.88
C GLU A 15 2.76 -7.41 -7.59
N ALA A 16 2.86 -6.28 -6.88
CA ALA A 16 3.52 -5.08 -7.39
C ALA A 16 5.02 -5.34 -7.69
N GLN A 17 5.72 -6.10 -6.84
CA GLN A 17 7.11 -6.48 -7.07
C GLN A 17 7.31 -7.33 -8.33
N GLY A 18 6.34 -8.18 -8.68
CA GLY A 18 6.38 -9.01 -9.90
C GLY A 18 6.46 -8.19 -11.20
N CYS A 19 6.00 -6.93 -11.17
CA CYS A 19 6.05 -6.02 -12.32
C CYS A 19 7.38 -5.30 -12.46
N ILE A 20 8.14 -5.14 -11.38
CA ILE A 20 9.33 -4.26 -11.34
C ILE A 20 10.34 -4.66 -12.40
N SER A 21 10.66 -5.96 -12.52
CA SER A 21 11.65 -6.43 -13.50
C SER A 21 11.23 -6.14 -14.94
N LYS A 22 9.93 -6.22 -15.24
CA LYS A 22 9.38 -5.91 -16.57
C LYS A 22 9.39 -4.40 -16.83
N LEU A 23 9.05 -3.57 -15.82
CA LEU A 23 9.08 -2.11 -15.92
C LEU A 23 10.52 -1.56 -16.04
N GLN A 24 11.48 -2.18 -15.37
CA GLN A 24 12.91 -1.86 -15.51
C GLN A 24 13.42 -2.16 -16.92
N ALA A 25 12.97 -3.27 -17.54
CA ALA A 25 13.30 -3.58 -18.94
C ALA A 25 12.74 -2.54 -19.92
N LEU A 26 11.62 -1.89 -19.57
CA LEU A 26 11.01 -0.78 -20.33
C LEU A 26 11.67 0.59 -20.08
N ARG A 27 12.77 0.63 -19.30
CA ARG A 27 13.47 1.85 -18.90
C ARG A 27 12.57 2.82 -18.13
N ALA A 28 11.81 2.30 -17.16
CA ALA A 28 11.17 3.15 -16.17
C ALA A 28 12.22 4.05 -15.49
N ILE A 29 11.88 5.34 -15.38
CA ILE A 29 12.73 6.39 -14.81
C ILE A 29 12.73 6.27 -13.29
N ASP A 30 11.55 6.04 -12.72
CA ASP A 30 11.36 5.84 -11.30
C ASP A 30 10.24 4.83 -11.03
N VAL A 31 10.39 4.04 -9.96
CA VAL A 31 9.43 3.02 -9.52
C VAL A 31 9.42 3.01 -8.00
N GLN A 32 8.26 3.30 -7.40
CA GLN A 32 8.04 3.26 -5.95
C GLN A 32 6.83 2.40 -5.62
N ILE A 33 6.93 1.65 -4.52
CA ILE A 33 5.82 0.90 -3.93
C ILE A 33 5.56 1.47 -2.55
N ASP A 34 4.36 1.97 -2.34
CA ASP A 34 3.89 2.56 -1.10
C ASP A 34 2.66 1.80 -0.59
N LYS A 35 2.47 1.80 0.73
CA LYS A 35 1.20 1.39 1.32
C LYS A 35 0.30 2.59 1.52
N VAL A 36 -0.94 2.50 1.04
CA VAL A 36 -1.98 3.52 1.20
C VAL A 36 -3.08 3.01 2.11
N GLY A 37 -3.48 3.86 3.06
CA GLY A 37 -4.50 3.52 4.04
C GLY A 37 -5.16 4.77 4.59
N GLN A 38 -6.24 4.56 5.36
CA GLN A 38 -6.97 5.65 6.01
C GLN A 38 -6.11 6.41 7.03
N TYR A 39 -5.23 5.69 7.71
CA TYR A 39 -4.36 6.25 8.74
C TYR A 39 -2.95 6.49 8.19
N PRO A 40 -2.31 7.60 8.57
CA PRO A 40 -0.94 7.88 8.16
C PRO A 40 0.00 6.85 8.77
N GLY A 41 1.03 6.44 8.02
CA GLY A 41 2.01 5.45 8.46
C GLY A 41 2.42 4.54 7.31
N GLN A 42 3.62 3.95 7.39
CA GLN A 42 4.16 3.10 6.31
C GLN A 42 4.00 1.59 6.57
N GLY A 43 3.26 1.21 7.61
CA GLY A 43 3.30 -0.16 8.11
C GLY A 43 4.46 -0.36 9.08
N ASN A 44 4.37 -1.41 9.89
CA ASN A 44 5.49 -1.82 10.74
C ASN A 44 6.01 -3.16 10.25
N ASP A 45 7.29 -3.22 9.90
CA ASP A 45 7.99 -4.47 9.59
C ASP A 45 8.77 -5.00 10.81
N GLU A 46 8.79 -4.23 11.90
CA GLU A 46 9.54 -4.55 13.10
C GLU A 46 8.78 -5.50 14.02
N THR A 47 9.49 -6.49 14.56
CA THR A 47 8.95 -7.35 15.63
C THR A 47 9.05 -6.61 16.95
N PHE A 48 7.91 -6.27 17.54
CA PHE A 48 7.86 -5.67 18.87
C PHE A 48 7.86 -6.74 19.96
N ASN A 49 8.77 -6.61 20.91
CA ASN A 49 8.71 -7.36 22.15
C ASN A 49 8.26 -6.43 23.30
N PRO A 50 7.05 -6.65 23.86
CA PRO A 50 6.52 -5.78 24.91
C PRO A 50 7.38 -5.81 26.19
N LEU A 51 8.23 -6.82 26.37
CA LEU A 51 9.10 -6.96 27.55
C LEU A 51 10.43 -6.21 27.43
N SER A 52 10.92 -5.94 26.21
CA SER A 52 12.25 -5.34 25.99
C SER A 52 12.21 -3.95 25.37
N ASN A 53 11.11 -3.55 24.73
CA ASN A 53 10.96 -2.20 24.17
C ASN A 53 9.46 -1.83 24.05
N SER A 54 8.87 -1.33 25.13
CA SER A 54 7.43 -1.06 25.25
C SER A 54 6.98 0.30 24.67
N ASP A 55 7.85 1.00 23.93
CA ASP A 55 7.60 2.36 23.43
C ASP A 55 7.03 2.33 22.01
N PHE A 56 5.80 1.83 21.88
CA PHE A 56 5.05 1.85 20.63
C PHE A 56 3.76 2.65 20.82
N ASP A 57 3.29 3.26 19.74
CA ASP A 57 2.16 4.19 19.76
C ASP A 57 0.78 3.51 19.78
N GLY A 58 0.63 2.50 20.64
CA GLY A 58 -0.63 1.82 20.91
C GLY A 58 -1.06 0.80 19.85
N LEU A 59 -2.33 0.36 19.94
CA LEU A 59 -2.84 -0.75 19.14
C LEU A 59 -2.88 -0.45 17.64
N SER A 60 -3.35 0.73 17.23
CA SER A 60 -3.40 1.11 15.81
C SER A 60 -2.01 1.17 15.18
N HIS A 61 -0.97 1.51 15.96
CA HIS A 61 0.40 1.39 15.49
C HIS A 61 0.69 -0.08 15.18
N LEU A 62 0.53 -0.98 16.15
CA LEU A 62 0.87 -2.40 15.98
C LEU A 62 0.08 -3.13 14.88
N THR A 63 -1.21 -2.82 14.71
CA THR A 63 -2.09 -3.59 13.81
C THR A 63 -2.28 -2.95 12.44
N LEU A 64 -2.23 -1.62 12.35
CA LEU A 64 -2.43 -0.89 11.09
C LEU A 64 -1.17 -0.17 10.60
N GLY A 65 -0.10 -0.18 11.39
CA GLY A 65 1.11 0.60 11.10
C GLY A 65 0.91 2.10 11.18
N ALA A 66 -0.08 2.54 11.96
CA ALA A 66 -0.42 3.96 12.06
C ALA A 66 0.67 4.74 12.82
N ALA A 67 0.91 5.97 12.38
CA ALA A 67 1.84 6.94 12.97
C ALA A 67 1.03 8.15 13.48
N PRO A 68 0.47 8.09 14.70
CA PRO A 68 -0.30 9.19 15.27
C PRO A 68 0.54 10.45 15.46
N SER A 69 -0.05 11.60 15.10
CA SER A 69 0.56 12.92 15.32
C SER A 69 0.35 13.46 16.74
N SER A 70 -0.54 12.84 17.54
CA SER A 70 -0.84 13.23 18.92
C SER A 70 -1.41 12.07 19.74
N GLN A 71 -1.40 12.20 21.07
CA GLN A 71 -1.98 11.21 21.97
C GLN A 71 -3.49 11.02 21.77
N ASP A 72 -4.23 12.09 21.50
CA ASP A 72 -5.68 12.01 21.24
C ASP A 72 -5.95 11.27 19.92
N ALA A 73 -5.15 11.55 18.88
CA ALA A 73 -5.22 10.84 17.61
C ALA A 73 -4.91 9.35 17.79
N ARG A 74 -3.92 9.02 18.64
CA ARG A 74 -3.59 7.63 18.99
C ARG A 74 -4.76 6.89 19.61
N ILE A 75 -5.47 7.50 20.55
CA ILE A 75 -6.64 6.89 21.21
C ILE A 75 -7.78 6.69 20.21
N LEU A 76 -8.07 7.71 19.39
CA LEU A 76 -9.11 7.65 18.37
C LEU A 76 -8.83 6.56 17.32
N MET A 77 -7.60 6.48 16.81
CA MET A 77 -7.21 5.47 15.84
C MET A 77 -7.24 4.05 16.43
N ALA A 78 -6.87 3.88 17.70
CA ALA A 78 -6.95 2.59 18.38
C ALA A 78 -8.40 2.13 18.61
N ALA A 79 -9.38 3.04 18.65
CA ALA A 79 -10.80 2.71 18.75
C ALA A 79 -11.41 2.26 17.40
N SER A 80 -10.67 2.35 16.29
CA SER A 80 -11.14 1.90 14.97
C SER A 80 -11.40 0.39 14.96
N PRO A 81 -12.52 -0.10 14.39
CA PRO A 81 -12.76 -1.53 14.24
C PRO A 81 -11.64 -2.23 13.44
N ASP A 82 -11.04 -1.54 12.47
CA ASP A 82 -9.88 -2.05 11.72
C ASP A 82 -8.66 -2.30 12.59
N ALA A 83 -8.45 -1.49 13.65
CA ALA A 83 -7.34 -1.66 14.57
C ALA A 83 -7.52 -2.90 15.46
N SER A 84 -8.77 -3.31 15.69
CA SER A 84 -9.11 -4.50 16.49
C SER A 84 -9.07 -5.82 15.68
N GLY A 85 -9.00 -5.75 14.35
CA GLY A 85 -9.16 -6.92 13.48
C GLY A 85 -10.59 -7.48 13.43
N MET A 86 -11.58 -6.78 14.00
CA MET A 86 -13.00 -7.13 13.94
C MET A 86 -13.71 -6.54 12.72
N SER A 87 -13.01 -5.72 11.92
CA SER A 87 -13.44 -5.43 10.56
C SER A 87 -13.35 -6.73 9.76
N ASP A 88 -14.48 -7.27 9.33
CA ASP A 88 -14.61 -8.50 8.52
C ASP A 88 -14.01 -8.37 7.09
N GLY A 89 -13.10 -7.42 6.89
CA GLY A 89 -12.50 -7.12 5.59
C GLY A 89 -13.52 -6.80 4.50
N GLY A 90 -14.78 -6.53 4.86
CA GLY A 90 -15.89 -6.33 3.92
C GLY A 90 -16.03 -7.50 2.92
N HIS A 91 -16.18 -8.74 3.40
CA HIS A 91 -16.43 -9.87 2.50
C HIS A 91 -17.88 -9.90 1.97
N ASP A 92 -18.81 -9.21 2.63
CA ASP A 92 -20.25 -9.51 2.46
C ASP A 92 -21.05 -8.53 1.59
N PHE A 93 -20.43 -7.46 1.07
CA PHE A 93 -21.08 -6.63 0.07
C PHE A 93 -19.99 -6.05 -0.85
N TYR A 94 -20.24 -6.10 -2.16
CA TYR A 94 -19.46 -5.54 -3.27
C TYR A 94 -18.49 -6.50 -3.97
N THR A 95 -18.57 -6.43 -5.30
CA THR A 95 -17.80 -7.18 -6.31
C THR A 95 -16.30 -7.14 -6.07
N ASP A 96 -15.59 -8.17 -6.56
CA ASP A 96 -14.12 -8.40 -6.66
C ASP A 96 -13.21 -7.17 -6.95
N ASP A 97 -13.80 -6.02 -7.29
CA ASP A 97 -13.11 -4.76 -7.56
C ASP A 97 -12.89 -3.85 -6.33
N MET A 98 -13.44 -4.20 -5.17
CA MET A 98 -13.34 -3.41 -3.93
C MET A 98 -12.71 -4.18 -2.76
N THR A 99 -12.04 -5.30 -3.03
CA THR A 99 -11.10 -5.90 -2.07
C THR A 99 -9.99 -4.88 -1.79
N ARG A 100 -9.57 -4.79 -0.53
CA ARG A 100 -8.53 -3.84 -0.07
C ARG A 100 -7.32 -3.90 -1.00
N ARG A 101 -7.08 -2.81 -1.75
CA ARG A 101 -5.86 -2.56 -2.51
C ARG A 101 -5.08 -1.47 -1.79
N ASP A 102 -4.36 -1.88 -0.75
CA ASP A 102 -3.57 -0.99 0.08
C ASP A 102 -2.14 -0.82 -0.45
N THR A 103 -1.79 -1.42 -1.59
CA THR A 103 -0.47 -1.27 -2.21
C THR A 103 -0.58 -0.37 -3.44
N LEU A 104 0.09 0.79 -3.42
CA LEU A 104 0.20 1.72 -4.53
C LEU A 104 1.58 1.57 -5.19
N LEU A 105 1.59 1.31 -6.48
CA LEU A 105 2.76 1.35 -7.34
C LEU A 105 2.75 2.68 -8.10
N THR A 106 3.79 3.48 -7.91
CA THR A 106 4.03 4.72 -8.65
C THR A 106 5.17 4.49 -9.64
N VAL A 107 4.93 4.71 -10.94
CA VAL A 107 5.91 4.49 -11.99
C VAL A 107 5.98 5.72 -12.89
N VAL A 108 7.19 6.17 -13.21
CA VAL A 108 7.43 7.20 -14.21
C VAL A 108 8.07 6.57 -15.45
N VAL A 109 7.42 6.69 -16.60
CA VAL A 109 7.91 6.16 -17.89
C VAL A 109 7.98 7.25 -18.96
N ASN A 110 8.76 6.99 -20.01
CA ASN A 110 8.70 7.78 -21.24
C ASN A 110 7.36 7.53 -21.95
N GLU A 111 6.79 8.56 -22.57
CA GLU A 111 5.52 8.46 -23.31
C GLU A 111 5.49 7.34 -24.35
N ALA A 112 6.63 7.04 -24.99
CA ALA A 112 6.73 5.94 -25.96
C ALA A 112 6.52 4.54 -25.34
N ALA A 113 6.73 4.38 -24.03
CA ALA A 113 6.59 3.12 -23.30
C ALA A 113 5.31 3.06 -22.43
N TYR A 114 4.49 4.10 -22.45
CA TYR A 114 3.30 4.23 -21.59
C TYR A 114 2.31 3.09 -21.79
N ASP A 115 1.85 2.84 -23.01
CA ASP A 115 0.89 1.77 -23.31
C ASP A 115 1.43 0.39 -22.97
N GLN A 116 2.74 0.18 -23.10
CA GLN A 116 3.35 -1.10 -22.77
C GLN A 116 3.45 -1.29 -21.25
N ALA A 117 3.77 -0.23 -20.50
CA ALA A 117 3.81 -0.25 -19.04
C ALA A 117 2.41 -0.50 -18.45
N VAL A 118 1.36 0.12 -19.01
CA VAL A 118 -0.04 -0.11 -18.61
C VAL A 118 -0.40 -1.58 -18.73
N ARG A 119 -0.13 -2.22 -19.87
CA ARG A 119 -0.44 -3.64 -20.07
C ARG A 119 0.29 -4.54 -19.09
N VAL A 120 1.57 -4.28 -18.84
CA VAL A 120 2.36 -5.06 -17.88
C VAL A 120 1.77 -5.00 -16.47
N ILE A 121 1.30 -3.82 -16.06
CA ILE A 121 0.68 -3.60 -14.76
C ILE A 121 -0.67 -4.32 -14.67
N GLU A 122 -1.52 -4.21 -15.69
CA GLU A 122 -2.81 -4.90 -15.76
C GLU A 122 -2.65 -6.43 -15.78
N GLU A 123 -1.69 -6.96 -16.55
CA GLU A 123 -1.39 -8.40 -16.60
C GLU A 123 -0.94 -8.97 -15.25
N ALA A 124 -0.36 -8.13 -14.40
CA ALA A 124 0.05 -8.51 -13.05
C ALA A 124 -1.04 -8.30 -11.99
N GLY A 125 -2.25 -7.91 -12.41
CA GLY A 125 -3.39 -7.71 -11.51
C GLY A 125 -3.48 -6.29 -10.92
N GLY A 126 -2.62 -5.37 -11.35
CA GLY A 126 -2.69 -3.97 -10.95
C GLY A 126 -3.83 -3.23 -11.66
N ARG A 127 -4.47 -2.30 -10.96
CA ARG A 127 -5.48 -1.40 -11.56
C ARG A 127 -5.02 0.05 -11.52
N ILE A 128 -5.11 0.71 -12.67
CA ILE A 128 -4.63 2.08 -12.91
C ILE A 128 -5.78 3.08 -12.74
#